data_AF-A0A0J9XQT2-F1
#
_entry.id   AF-A0A0J9XQT2-F1
#
_cell.length_a   1.000
_cell.length_b   1.000
_cell.length_c   1.000
_cell.angle_alpha   90.00
_cell.angle_beta   90.00
_cell.angle_gamma   90.00
#
_symmetry.space_group_name_H-M   'P 1'
#
loop_
_entity.id
_entity.type
_entity.pdbx_description
1 polymer ?
#
loop_
_entity_poly.entity_id
_entity_poly.type
_entity_poly.pdbx_seq_one_letter_code
_entity_poly.pdbx_strand_id
1 'polypeptide(L)'
;MLQFILLLAIFISSSNAQYENDPDVKDVVNESMMQINDQLRGQSLFKLEKILKANVLVVQSTIYKVTLLLVPTTCSKDQRVQDLSRCQVDRRQGKQKIYAEISESMTGKLTVKVR
;
A
#
# COMPACT_ATOMS: atom_id res chain seq x y z
N MET A 1 10.27 1.21 -37.30
CA MET A 1 9.71 0.35 -36.22
C MET A 1 8.92 1.13 -35.16
N LEU A 2 8.29 2.28 -35.48
CA LEU A 2 7.62 3.14 -34.50
C LEU A 2 6.10 2.89 -34.36
N GLN A 3 5.55 1.90 -35.08
CA GLN A 3 4.10 1.65 -35.11
C GLN A 3 3.58 0.57 -34.13
N PHE A 4 4.46 -0.17 -33.45
CA PHE A 4 4.01 -1.20 -32.49
C PHE A 4 3.61 -0.66 -31.11
N ILE A 5 3.85 0.61 -30.80
CA ILE A 5 3.53 1.18 -29.48
C ILE A 5 2.05 1.57 -29.35
N LEU A 6 1.31 1.77 -30.45
CA LEU A 6 -0.05 2.32 -30.37
C LEU A 6 -1.19 1.27 -30.24
N LEU A 7 -0.95 0.00 -30.60
CA LEU A 7 -2.04 -1.00 -30.71
C LEU A 7 -2.35 -1.81 -29.44
N LEU A 8 -1.60 -1.64 -28.35
CA LEU A 8 -1.92 -2.31 -27.07
C LEU A 8 -2.80 -1.47 -26.12
N ALA A 9 -3.18 -0.25 -26.49
CA ALA A 9 -3.91 0.65 -25.59
C ALA A 9 -5.45 0.48 -25.60
N ILE A 10 -6.04 -0.38 -26.44
CA ILE A 10 -7.50 -0.34 -26.70
C ILE A 10 -8.34 -1.39 -25.93
N PHE A 11 -7.76 -2.33 -25.16
CA PHE A 11 -8.57 -3.38 -24.50
C PHE A 11 -8.38 -3.57 -22.98
N ILE A 12 -8.24 -2.48 -22.21
CA ILE A 12 -8.50 -2.55 -20.76
C ILE A 12 -9.22 -1.29 -20.25
N SER A 13 -10.36 -0.93 -20.84
CA SER A 13 -11.25 0.11 -20.30
C SER A 13 -12.09 -0.36 -19.09
N SER A 14 -11.81 -1.52 -18.49
CA SER A 14 -12.51 -2.01 -17.30
C SER A 14 -11.61 -2.81 -16.36
N SER A 15 -10.61 -2.17 -15.74
CA SER A 15 -9.87 -2.79 -14.64
C SER A 15 -9.44 -1.77 -13.58
N ASN A 16 -10.40 -1.01 -13.05
CA ASN A 16 -10.19 -0.32 -11.76
C ASN A 16 -9.90 -1.29 -10.59
N ALA A 17 -9.97 -2.60 -10.85
CA ALA A 17 -9.81 -3.69 -9.89
C ALA A 17 -8.66 -4.68 -10.24
N GLN A 18 -7.60 -4.23 -10.93
CA GLN A 18 -6.61 -5.15 -11.50
C GLN A 18 -5.66 -5.78 -10.48
N TYR A 19 -5.48 -5.20 -9.29
CA TYR A 19 -4.38 -5.58 -8.38
C TYR A 19 -4.74 -5.57 -6.88
N GLU A 20 -5.99 -5.34 -6.49
CA GLU A 20 -6.40 -5.21 -5.08
C GLU A 20 -6.34 -6.55 -4.32
N ASN A 21 -6.42 -7.66 -5.06
CA ASN A 21 -6.29 -9.02 -4.54
C ASN A 21 -4.99 -9.69 -5.00
N ASP A 22 -4.10 -8.94 -5.66
CA ASP A 22 -2.81 -9.47 -6.11
C ASP A 22 -1.92 -9.75 -4.88
N PRO A 23 -1.39 -10.99 -4.73
CA PRO A 23 -0.60 -11.38 -3.57
C PRO A 23 0.70 -10.58 -3.46
N ASP A 24 1.36 -10.26 -4.57
CA ASP A 24 2.62 -9.51 -4.56
C ASP A 24 2.37 -8.07 -4.08
N VAL A 25 1.26 -7.47 -4.53
CA VAL A 25 0.84 -6.14 -4.04
C VAL A 25 0.50 -6.19 -2.55
N LYS A 26 -0.18 -7.25 -2.09
CA LYS A 26 -0.50 -7.41 -0.67
C LYS A 26 0.75 -7.54 0.19
N ASP A 27 1.75 -8.29 -0.26
CA ASP A 27 2.99 -8.50 0.46
C ASP A 27 3.80 -7.20 0.55
N VAL A 28 3.98 -6.49 -0.57
CA VAL A 28 4.67 -5.18 -0.59
C VAL A 28 3.96 -4.15 0.30
N VAL A 29 2.63 -4.12 0.31
CA VAL A 29 1.88 -3.23 1.22
C VAL A 29 2.11 -3.62 2.68
N ASN A 30 2.06 -4.92 3.02
CA ASN A 30 2.28 -5.39 4.40
C ASN A 30 3.68 -5.06 4.91
N GLU A 31 4.72 -5.32 4.10
CA GLU A 31 6.11 -4.97 4.44
C GLU A 31 6.30 -3.46 4.59
N SER A 32 5.52 -2.67 3.86
CA SER A 32 5.53 -1.21 3.91
C SER A 32 4.77 -0.62 5.10
N MET A 33 3.95 -1.40 5.82
CA MET A 33 3.02 -0.84 6.83
C MET A 33 3.72 -0.11 7.97
N MET A 34 4.93 -0.49 8.36
CA MET A 34 5.70 0.25 9.37
C MET A 34 6.13 1.63 8.85
N GLN A 35 6.70 1.69 7.64
CA GLN A 35 7.07 2.97 7.01
C GLN A 35 5.84 3.86 6.73
N ILE A 36 4.68 3.26 6.42
CA ILE A 36 3.40 3.97 6.30
C ILE A 36 3.03 4.58 7.67
N ASN A 37 3.07 3.80 8.75
CA ASN A 37 2.74 4.29 10.09
C ASN A 37 3.61 5.45 10.53
N ASP A 38 4.91 5.45 10.19
CA ASP A 38 5.82 6.55 10.52
C ASP A 38 5.40 7.90 9.89
N GLN A 39 4.69 7.85 8.76
CA GLN A 39 4.22 9.04 8.03
C GLN A 39 2.80 9.48 8.42
N LEU A 40 2.01 8.61 9.06
CA LEU A 40 0.67 8.95 9.50
C LEU A 40 0.68 9.82 10.77
N ARG A 41 -0.28 10.73 10.88
CA ARG A 41 -0.50 11.48 12.13
C ARG A 41 -1.21 10.61 13.17
N GLY A 42 -1.19 11.06 14.42
CA GLY A 42 -1.85 10.37 15.54
C GLY A 42 -0.92 9.42 16.30
N GLN A 43 -1.39 8.98 17.47
CA GLN A 43 -0.61 8.18 18.42
C GLN A 43 -0.78 6.67 18.19
N SER A 44 -1.93 6.22 17.71
CA SER A 44 -2.18 4.80 17.44
C SER A 44 -1.42 4.32 16.20
N LEU A 45 -0.95 3.07 16.26
CA LEU A 45 -0.54 2.31 15.08
C LEU A 45 -1.77 1.80 14.33
N PHE A 46 -1.63 1.66 13.01
CA PHE A 46 -2.65 1.16 12.10
C PHE A 46 -2.24 -0.15 11.45
N LYS A 47 -3.23 -1.02 11.20
CA LYS A 47 -3.10 -2.23 10.39
C LYS A 47 -3.81 -2.04 9.06
N LEU A 48 -3.34 -2.74 8.03
CA LEU A 48 -4.07 -2.85 6.78
C LEU A 48 -5.39 -3.60 7.02
N GLU A 49 -6.52 -2.98 6.69
CA GLU A 49 -7.81 -3.66 6.63
C GLU A 49 -8.04 -4.21 5.22
N LYS A 50 -7.87 -3.36 4.20
CA LYS A 50 -8.15 -3.71 2.81
C LYS A 50 -7.42 -2.78 1.83
N ILE A 51 -6.97 -3.34 0.70
CA ILE A 51 -6.56 -2.58 -0.47
C ILE A 51 -7.83 -2.22 -1.26
N LEU A 52 -8.15 -0.93 -1.35
CA LEU A 52 -9.35 -0.44 -2.04
C LEU A 52 -9.11 -0.21 -3.53
N LYS A 53 -7.89 0.17 -3.89
CA LYS A 53 -7.44 0.35 -5.27
C LYS A 53 -5.95 0.05 -5.35
N ALA A 54 -5.50 -0.61 -6.40
CA ALA A 54 -4.09 -0.81 -6.68
C ALA A 54 -3.80 -0.66 -8.18
N ASN A 55 -2.71 0.04 -8.48
CA ASN A 55 -2.15 0.14 -9.82
C ASN A 55 -0.64 -0.08 -9.74
N VAL A 56 -0.14 -0.96 -10.60
CA VAL A 56 1.28 -1.32 -10.66
C VAL A 56 1.86 -0.80 -11.97
N LEU A 57 3.00 -0.10 -11.87
CA LEU A 57 3.75 0.40 -13.02
C LEU A 57 5.17 -0.18 -12.94
N VAL A 58 5.63 -0.81 -14.01
CA VAL A 58 6.99 -1.35 -14.12
C VAL A 58 7.79 -0.44 -15.04
N VAL A 59 8.82 0.22 -14.49
CA VAL A 59 9.75 1.08 -15.22
C VAL A 59 11.19 0.65 -14.93
N GLN A 60 12.04 1.53 -14.38
CA GLN A 60 13.33 1.16 -13.79
C GLN A 60 13.19 0.54 -12.38
N SER A 61 11.98 0.64 -11.80
CA SER A 61 11.57 0.08 -10.51
C SER A 61 10.10 -0.32 -10.62
N THR A 62 9.60 -1.12 -9.67
CA THR A 62 8.17 -1.39 -9.57
C THR A 62 7.52 -0.32 -8.68
N ILE A 63 6.48 0.34 -9.18
CA ILE A 63 5.77 1.39 -8.46
C ILE A 63 4.34 0.91 -8.21
N TYR A 64 3.99 0.78 -6.94
CA TYR A 64 2.67 0.41 -6.46
C TYR A 64 1.94 1.66 -5.98
N LYS A 65 0.91 2.07 -6.71
CA LYS A 65 0.01 3.18 -6.33
C LYS A 65 -1.24 2.59 -5.72
N VAL A 66 -1.38 2.71 -4.41
CA VAL A 66 -2.41 2.04 -3.63
C VAL A 66 -3.29 3.02 -2.87
N THR A 67 -4.59 2.72 -2.83
CA THR A 67 -5.52 3.32 -1.89
C THR A 67 -5.83 2.27 -0.84
N LEU A 68 -5.50 2.56 0.42
CA LEU A 68 -5.60 1.61 1.53
C LEU A 68 -6.71 2.04 2.48
N LEU A 69 -7.49 1.08 2.97
CA LEU A 69 -8.30 1.24 4.17
C LEU A 69 -7.51 0.65 5.34
N LEU A 70 -7.28 1.48 6.34
CA LEU A 70 -6.53 1.14 7.53
C LEU A 70 -7.44 1.11 8.75
N VAL A 71 -7.13 0.23 9.69
CA VAL A 71 -7.84 0.12 10.97
C VAL A 71 -6.90 0.45 12.12
N PRO A 72 -7.30 1.34 13.05
CA PRO A 72 -6.49 1.67 14.22
C PRO A 72 -6.35 0.48 15.17
N THR A 73 -5.27 0.50 15.94
CA THR A 73 -4.96 -0.52 16.94
C THR A 73 -4.86 0.06 18.34
N THR A 74 -4.84 -0.81 19.34
CA THR A 74 -4.57 -0.45 20.74
C THR A 74 -3.09 -0.17 21.00
N CYS A 75 -2.21 -0.45 20.04
CA CYS A 75 -0.80 -0.13 20.17
C CYS A 75 -0.56 1.35 19.87
N SER A 76 0.30 1.96 20.67
CA SER A 76 0.76 3.34 20.46
C SER A 76 2.16 3.34 19.83
N LYS A 77 2.48 4.38 19.05
CA LYS A 77 3.74 4.52 18.32
C LYS A 77 4.97 4.62 19.23
N ASP A 78 4.80 5.07 20.46
CA ASP A 78 5.84 5.14 21.49
C ASP A 78 6.27 3.76 22.02
N GLN A 79 5.44 2.73 21.88
CA GLN A 79 5.73 1.37 22.37
C GLN A 79 6.80 0.63 21.57
N ARG A 80 7.37 1.23 20.51
CA ARG A 80 8.41 0.64 19.63
C ARG A 80 8.05 -0.76 19.12
N VAL A 81 6.78 -0.97 18.77
CA VAL A 81 6.31 -2.22 18.18
C VAL A 81 6.93 -2.41 16.80
N GLN A 82 7.55 -3.57 16.56
CA GLN A 82 8.13 -3.93 15.25
C GLN A 82 7.21 -4.85 14.43
N ASP A 83 6.26 -5.50 15.10
CA ASP A 83 5.37 -6.50 14.52
C ASP A 83 3.91 -6.14 14.81
N LEU A 84 3.23 -5.58 13.80
CA LEU A 84 1.83 -5.16 13.90
C LEU A 84 0.85 -6.33 14.11
N SER A 85 1.28 -7.58 13.92
CA SER A 85 0.43 -8.74 14.20
C SER A 85 0.06 -8.82 15.69
N ARG A 86 0.96 -8.34 16.57
CA ARG A 86 0.78 -8.31 18.03
C ARG A 86 -0.18 -7.22 18.51
N CYS A 87 -0.56 -6.30 17.63
CA CYS A 87 -1.47 -5.21 17.95
C CYS A 87 -2.92 -5.62 17.72
N GLN A 88 -3.73 -5.47 18.79
CA GLN A 88 -5.17 -5.68 18.73
C GLN A 88 -5.85 -4.50 18.03
N VAL A 89 -6.85 -4.78 17.21
CA VAL A 89 -7.65 -3.76 16.53
C VAL A 89 -8.50 -3.00 17.54
N ASP A 90 -8.44 -1.66 17.53
CA ASP A 90 -9.31 -0.82 18.37
C ASP A 90 -10.57 -0.41 17.58
N ARG A 91 -11.63 -1.23 17.72
CA ARG A 91 -12.91 -1.02 17.01
C ARG A 91 -13.67 0.24 17.45
N ARG A 92 -13.25 0.92 18.52
CA ARG A 92 -13.87 2.16 19.00
C ARG A 92 -13.43 3.36 18.16
N GLN A 93 -12.30 3.23 17.46
CA GLN A 93 -11.75 4.29 16.61
C GLN A 93 -12.13 4.06 15.14
N GLY A 94 -12.25 5.16 14.39
CA GLY A 94 -12.63 5.14 12.99
C GLY A 94 -11.53 4.58 12.08
N LYS A 95 -11.94 3.89 11.00
CA LYS A 95 -11.02 3.47 9.93
C LYS A 95 -10.51 4.70 9.17
N GLN A 96 -9.30 4.61 8.65
CA GLN A 96 -8.68 5.69 7.88
C GLN A 96 -8.39 5.23 6.45
N LYS A 97 -8.82 6.02 5.46
CA LYS A 97 -8.47 5.80 4.06
C LYS A 97 -7.26 6.67 3.70
N ILE A 98 -6.24 6.07 3.10
CA ILE A 98 -5.03 6.78 2.65
C ILE A 98 -4.67 6.43 1.22
N TYR A 99 -3.86 7.29 0.60
CA TYR A 99 -3.14 6.97 -0.63
C TYR A 99 -1.65 6.80 -0.31
N ALA A 100 -1.03 5.76 -0.86
CA ALA A 100 0.40 5.56 -0.77
C ALA A 100 1.00 5.19 -2.13
N GLU A 101 2.22 5.65 -2.35
CA GLU A 101 3.08 5.22 -3.44
C GLU A 101 4.25 4.45 -2.82
N ILE A 102 4.37 3.18 -3.19
CA ILE A 102 5.45 2.31 -2.75
C ILE A 102 6.32 2.04 -3.97
N SER A 103 7.62 2.32 -3.85
CA SER A 103 8.61 2.03 -4.89
C SER A 103 9.53 0.91 -4.44
N GLU A 104 9.65 -0.13 -5.25
CA GLU A 104 10.53 -1.27 -5.02
C GLU A 104 11.68 -1.23 -6.05
N SER A 105 12.91 -1.09 -5.56
CA SER A 105 14.10 -1.13 -6.41
C SER A 105 14.38 -2.53 -6.95
N MET A 106 15.27 -2.65 -7.93
CA MET A 106 15.77 -3.95 -8.43
C MET A 106 16.46 -4.81 -7.35
N THR A 107 16.84 -4.22 -6.21
CA THR A 107 17.43 -4.92 -5.07
C THR A 107 16.41 -5.24 -3.97
N GLY A 108 15.11 -5.07 -4.23
CA GLY A 108 14.03 -5.27 -3.26
C GLY A 108 13.91 -4.17 -2.19
N LYS A 109 14.58 -3.01 -2.35
CA LYS A 109 14.46 -1.93 -1.36
C LYS A 109 13.14 -1.21 -1.55
N LEU A 110 12.31 -1.20 -0.50
CA LEU A 110 11.05 -0.48 -0.45
C LEU A 110 11.24 0.97 0.02
N THR A 111 10.63 1.91 -0.69
CA THR A 111 10.49 3.32 -0.30
C THR A 111 9.03 3.73 -0.36
N VAL A 112 8.51 4.27 0.74
CA VAL A 112 7.09 4.64 0.88
C VAL A 112 6.91 6.16 0.86
N LYS A 113 5.89 6.63 0.16
CA LYS A 113 5.37 8.00 0.26
C LYS A 113 3.86 7.96 0.49
N VAL A 114 3.41 8.42 1.66
CA VAL A 114 1.99 8.63 1.95
C VAL A 114 1.59 10.03 1.48
N ARG A 115 0.43 10.18 0.83
CA ARG A 115 -0.11 11.47 0.38
C ARG A 115 -1.45 11.79 1.04
#